data_AF-A0A813BXQ1-F1
#
_entry.id   AF-A0A813BXQ1-F1
#
_cell.length_a   1.000
_cell.length_b   1.000
_cell.length_c   1.000
_cell.angle_alpha   90.00
_cell.angle_beta   90.00
_cell.angle_gamma   90.00
#
_symmetry.space_group_name_H-M   'P 1'
#
loop_
_entity.id
_entity.type
_entity.pdbx_description
1 polymer ?
#
loop_
_entity_poly.entity_id
_entity_poly.type
_entity_poly.pdbx_seq_one_letter_code
_entity_poly.pdbx_strand_id
1 'polypeptide(L)'
;MHPSDTGAVDPRSGKVTSGCWPSHLSDVRPPDADPAEGEATNQVELATSLLFTIPGLASAYHTSVVVNGEEFFFSDSGIFANMTLTSHQGKPSEKLAMGLSHWTGQQLFRALQEHFRPGTYDLIRKNCNSFSDCALHFLLRKRLPSKYSAMESMGQRTSLDLIHHFTNGAYQPNQAAANFSTETVIQQLDRLDPRTLAAGCTAGTGKNALRIGAPVAVCGLKNAEHLNGLSGGIVGYNSVNGRWEAKLSNGDTKALRAENLRPEGERVYLPGDQCRIHSLQSDAGKILNGRVGEVNRYIHDVS
;
A
#
# COMPACT_ATOMS: atom_id res chain seq x y z
N MET A 1 80.73 -8.67 37.14
CA MET A 1 80.83 -10.08 36.72
C MET A 1 80.39 -10.15 35.26
N HIS A 2 81.33 -10.55 34.39
CA HIS A 2 81.19 -10.91 32.96
C HIS A 2 80.08 -11.95 32.69
N PRO A 3 79.72 -12.28 31.42
CA PRO A 3 79.90 -11.61 30.11
C PRO A 3 78.53 -11.46 29.35
N SER A 4 78.24 -10.66 28.31
CA SER A 4 78.78 -10.48 26.93
C SER A 4 78.88 -11.75 26.07
N ASP A 5 77.97 -11.93 25.10
CA ASP A 5 78.27 -12.36 23.71
C ASP A 5 76.96 -12.41 22.89
N THR A 6 76.69 -11.52 21.92
CA THR A 6 77.25 -11.29 20.55
C THR A 6 76.56 -12.11 19.45
N GLY A 7 76.38 -11.46 18.29
CA GLY A 7 76.09 -12.08 16.99
C GLY A 7 74.61 -12.06 16.59
N ALA A 8 74.05 -11.04 15.92
CA ALA A 8 74.28 -10.53 14.57
C ALA A 8 73.52 -11.26 13.42
N VAL A 9 72.98 -10.43 12.52
CA VAL A 9 72.67 -10.64 11.08
C VAL A 9 71.27 -11.14 10.66
N ASP A 10 70.53 -10.23 9.98
CA ASP A 10 69.45 -10.44 8.99
C ASP A 10 70.09 -10.80 7.62
N PRO A 11 69.62 -11.76 6.77
CA PRO A 11 68.50 -11.50 5.84
C PRO A 11 67.66 -12.71 5.32
N ARG A 12 66.38 -12.42 5.03
CA ARG A 12 65.53 -12.95 3.93
C ARG A 12 65.71 -14.43 3.47
N SER A 13 64.77 -15.28 3.88
CA SER A 13 64.14 -16.34 3.05
C SER A 13 62.86 -16.75 3.79
N GLY A 14 61.68 -16.81 3.18
CA GLY A 14 61.29 -17.88 2.27
C GLY A 14 60.33 -18.83 2.99
N LYS A 15 59.10 -18.93 2.45
CA LYS A 15 58.07 -19.97 2.70
C LYS A 15 57.08 -19.77 3.85
N VAL A 16 55.85 -19.52 3.42
CA VAL A 16 54.58 -19.79 4.10
C VAL A 16 54.58 -21.25 4.57
N THR A 17 54.47 -21.47 5.87
CA THR A 17 54.22 -22.79 6.44
C THR A 17 52.71 -23.06 6.47
N SER A 18 52.32 -24.10 5.76
CA SER A 18 51.00 -24.73 5.78
C SER A 18 50.72 -25.30 7.17
N GLY A 19 49.77 -24.69 7.90
CA GLY A 19 49.15 -25.29 9.07
C GLY A 19 48.06 -26.27 8.66
N CYS A 20 48.32 -27.57 8.86
CA CYS A 20 47.33 -28.65 8.78
C CYS A 20 46.16 -28.39 9.73
N TRP A 21 44.94 -28.39 9.20
CA TRP A 21 43.71 -28.56 9.98
C TRP A 21 43.37 -30.06 10.05
N PRO A 22 43.01 -30.60 11.23
CA PRO A 22 42.64 -32.00 11.36
C PRO A 22 41.30 -32.27 10.65
N SER A 23 41.33 -33.20 9.70
CA SER A 23 40.19 -33.73 8.99
C SER A 23 39.44 -34.74 9.86
N HIS A 24 38.48 -34.27 10.67
CA HIS A 24 37.35 -35.08 11.14
C HIS A 24 36.27 -34.20 11.80
N LEU A 25 35.37 -33.65 10.99
CA LEU A 25 33.99 -33.36 11.42
C LEU A 25 33.07 -33.69 10.25
N SER A 26 32.68 -34.96 10.20
CA SER A 26 31.59 -35.46 9.39
C SER A 26 30.26 -34.91 9.91
N ASP A 27 29.50 -34.31 9.00
CA ASP A 27 28.04 -34.40 8.91
C ASP A 27 27.24 -33.78 10.08
N VAL A 28 27.22 -32.44 10.14
CA VAL A 28 26.07 -31.72 10.68
C VAL A 28 25.25 -31.24 9.49
N ARG A 29 24.23 -32.01 9.10
CA ARG A 29 23.22 -31.53 8.16
C ARG A 29 22.51 -30.32 8.79
N PRO A 30 22.34 -29.21 8.06
CA PRO A 30 21.42 -28.17 8.51
C PRO A 30 20.02 -28.80 8.67
N PRO A 31 19.25 -28.39 9.69
CA PRO A 31 17.94 -28.94 9.96
C PRO A 31 17.05 -28.72 8.73
N ASP A 32 16.63 -29.84 8.14
CA ASP A 32 15.52 -30.04 7.21
C ASP A 32 15.01 -28.78 6.50
N ALA A 33 15.55 -28.53 5.31
CA ALA A 33 14.84 -27.73 4.32
C ALA A 33 13.51 -28.45 4.00
N ASP A 34 12.39 -27.79 4.34
CA ASP A 34 11.05 -28.28 4.08
C ASP A 34 10.91 -28.62 2.57
N PRO A 35 10.53 -29.85 2.19
CA PRO A 35 10.59 -30.32 0.81
C PRO A 35 9.44 -29.81 -0.09
N ALA A 36 8.99 -28.56 0.06
CA ALA A 36 7.83 -28.03 -0.66
C ALA A 36 7.85 -26.53 -1.01
N GLU A 37 8.99 -25.86 -1.11
CA GLU A 37 9.04 -24.51 -1.72
C GLU A 37 9.50 -24.63 -3.17
N GLY A 38 8.55 -24.74 -4.10
CA GLY A 38 8.84 -24.58 -5.53
C GLY A 38 9.52 -23.23 -5.80
N GLU A 39 10.34 -23.15 -6.85
CA GLU A 39 11.07 -21.91 -7.20
C GLU A 39 10.14 -20.69 -7.24
N ALA A 40 10.61 -19.54 -6.74
CA ALA A 40 9.87 -18.30 -6.82
C ALA A 40 9.71 -17.88 -8.29
N THR A 41 8.48 -17.82 -8.79
CA THR A 41 8.21 -17.50 -10.21
C THR A 41 7.57 -16.14 -10.43
N ASN A 42 7.03 -15.49 -9.39
CA ASN A 42 6.29 -14.24 -9.58
C ASN A 42 7.25 -13.05 -9.65
N GLN A 43 7.32 -12.40 -10.81
CA GLN A 43 8.15 -11.21 -11.00
C GLN A 43 7.56 -10.03 -10.23
N VAL A 44 8.39 -9.40 -9.40
CA VAL A 44 8.03 -8.22 -8.62
C VAL A 44 8.86 -7.02 -9.07
N GLU A 45 8.19 -5.92 -9.37
CA GLU A 45 8.78 -4.64 -9.73
C GLU A 45 8.18 -3.52 -8.87
N LEU A 46 8.95 -2.45 -8.66
CA LEU A 46 8.50 -1.21 -8.03
C LEU A 46 8.38 -0.15 -9.11
N ALA A 47 7.18 0.41 -9.31
CA ALA A 47 6.96 1.53 -10.20
C ALA A 47 6.82 2.82 -9.40
N THR A 48 7.48 3.90 -9.85
CA THR A 48 7.50 5.18 -9.13
C THR A 48 7.28 6.34 -10.09
N SER A 49 6.56 7.37 -9.64
CA SER A 49 6.40 8.64 -10.33
C SER A 49 6.78 9.80 -9.42
N LEU A 50 7.73 10.62 -9.87
CA LEU A 50 8.00 11.91 -9.25
C LEU A 50 6.76 12.81 -9.37
N LEU A 51 6.23 13.28 -8.24
CA LEU A 51 5.09 14.20 -8.21
C LEU A 51 5.60 15.65 -8.25
N PHE A 52 6.45 16.01 -7.31
CA PHE A 52 7.10 17.33 -7.24
C PHE A 52 8.35 17.25 -6.35
N THR A 53 9.21 18.26 -6.45
CA THR A 53 10.39 18.40 -5.59
C THR A 53 10.29 19.70 -4.81
N ILE A 54 10.51 19.63 -3.50
CA ILE A 54 10.71 20.82 -2.65
C ILE A 54 12.22 21.08 -2.58
N PRO A 55 12.73 22.17 -3.18
CA PRO A 55 14.16 22.49 -3.17
C PRO A 55 14.72 22.53 -1.74
N GLY A 56 15.84 21.83 -1.52
CA GLY A 56 16.52 21.76 -0.22
C GLY A 56 15.87 20.84 0.82
N LEU A 57 14.68 20.27 0.56
CA LEU A 57 14.01 19.33 1.46
C LEU A 57 14.02 17.89 0.91
N ALA A 58 13.09 17.59 -0.01
CA ALA A 58 12.85 16.23 -0.49
C ALA A 58 11.98 16.25 -1.76
N SER A 59 11.93 15.10 -2.44
CA SER A 59 11.01 14.86 -3.54
C SER A 59 9.82 14.02 -3.08
N ALA A 60 8.62 14.38 -3.54
CA ALA A 60 7.40 13.62 -3.36
C ALA A 60 7.30 12.57 -4.46
N TYR A 61 7.06 11.32 -4.08
CA TYR A 61 6.87 10.23 -5.02
C TYR A 61 5.52 9.56 -4.79
N HIS A 62 4.91 9.14 -5.89
CA HIS A 62 3.88 8.10 -5.88
C HIS A 62 4.53 6.76 -6.22
N THR A 63 4.18 5.70 -5.49
CA THR A 63 4.71 4.35 -5.73
C THR A 63 3.60 3.31 -5.86
N SER A 64 3.89 2.25 -6.62
CA SER A 64 3.08 1.06 -6.73
C SER A 64 3.97 -0.18 -6.88
N VAL A 65 3.46 -1.35 -6.50
CA VAL A 65 4.15 -2.64 -6.65
C VAL A 65 3.50 -3.41 -7.79
N VAL A 66 4.29 -3.89 -8.73
CA VAL A 66 3.81 -4.66 -9.88
C VAL A 66 4.19 -6.12 -9.69
N VAL A 67 3.21 -7.02 -9.75
CA VAL A 67 3.41 -8.47 -9.68
C VAL A 67 2.94 -9.11 -10.98
N ASN A 68 3.85 -9.71 -11.74
CA ASN A 68 3.56 -10.30 -13.07
C ASN A 68 2.80 -9.35 -14.02
N GLY A 69 3.11 -8.05 -13.97
CA GLY A 69 2.44 -7.01 -14.78
C GLY A 69 1.17 -6.41 -14.15
N GLU A 70 0.66 -6.97 -13.06
CA GLU A 70 -0.47 -6.41 -12.31
C GLU A 70 0.04 -5.41 -11.25
N GLU A 71 -0.33 -4.15 -11.40
CA GLU A 71 -0.04 -3.03 -10.51
C GLU A 71 -0.92 -3.07 -9.27
N PHE A 72 -0.32 -2.92 -8.08
CA PHE A 72 -0.97 -2.74 -6.80
C PHE A 72 -0.56 -1.41 -6.15
N PHE A 73 -1.52 -0.61 -5.70
CA PHE A 73 -1.26 0.64 -4.99
C PHE A 73 -2.36 0.98 -3.98
N PHE A 74 -2.05 1.80 -2.99
CA PHE A 74 -3.01 2.28 -2.00
C PHE A 74 -3.47 3.70 -2.30
N SER A 75 -4.77 3.93 -2.14
CA SER A 75 -5.43 5.22 -2.30
C SER A 75 -6.50 5.42 -1.22
N ASP A 76 -7.19 6.56 -1.25
CA ASP A 76 -8.35 6.83 -0.40
C ASP A 76 -9.46 5.77 -0.53
N SER A 77 -9.53 5.07 -1.66
CA SER A 77 -10.50 3.98 -1.89
C SER A 77 -10.02 2.60 -1.43
N GLY A 78 -8.87 2.49 -0.75
CA GLY A 78 -8.27 1.20 -0.41
C GLY A 78 -7.19 0.76 -1.38
N ILE A 79 -6.86 -0.55 -1.38
CA ILE A 79 -5.91 -1.15 -2.32
C ILE A 79 -6.57 -1.30 -3.69
N PHE A 80 -5.84 -0.90 -4.72
CA PHE A 80 -6.19 -1.06 -6.12
C PHE A 80 -5.28 -2.08 -6.78
N ALA A 81 -5.85 -2.83 -7.73
CA ALA A 81 -5.14 -3.70 -8.64
C ALA A 81 -5.52 -3.36 -10.08
N ASN A 82 -4.55 -3.18 -10.98
CA ASN A 82 -4.82 -2.95 -12.41
C ASN A 82 -3.66 -3.44 -13.30
N MET A 83 -3.91 -3.70 -14.58
CA MET A 83 -2.92 -4.19 -15.54
C MET A 83 -2.16 -3.09 -16.30
N THR A 84 -2.51 -1.82 -16.13
CA THR A 84 -2.10 -0.76 -17.07
C THR A 84 -1.29 0.40 -16.47
N LEU A 85 -0.69 0.23 -15.28
CA LEU A 85 0.11 1.28 -14.60
C LEU A 85 -0.59 2.64 -14.54
N THR A 86 -1.91 2.64 -14.42
CA THR A 86 -2.73 3.83 -14.59
C THR A 86 -2.53 4.86 -13.49
N SER A 87 -2.10 4.41 -12.30
CA SER A 87 -1.76 5.35 -11.22
C SER A 87 -0.57 6.24 -11.57
N HIS A 88 0.24 5.81 -12.56
CA HIS A 88 1.35 6.55 -13.15
C HIS A 88 1.01 7.17 -14.51
N GLN A 89 -0.28 7.31 -14.85
CA GLN A 89 -0.73 7.77 -16.18
C GLN A 89 -0.17 6.90 -17.32
N GLY A 90 0.05 5.61 -17.05
CA GLY A 90 0.62 4.63 -17.97
C GLY A 90 2.14 4.70 -18.14
N LYS A 91 2.83 5.70 -17.55
CA LYS A 91 4.28 5.86 -17.70
C LYS A 91 4.94 6.31 -16.39
N PRO A 92 5.38 5.38 -15.53
CA PRO A 92 6.17 5.72 -14.35
C PRO A 92 7.49 6.39 -14.74
N SER A 93 8.01 7.27 -13.87
CA SER A 93 9.33 7.86 -14.06
C SER A 93 10.45 6.82 -13.90
N GLU A 94 10.23 5.80 -13.06
CA GLU A 94 11.19 4.73 -12.82
C GLU A 94 10.44 3.41 -12.59
N LYS A 95 10.96 2.31 -13.14
CA LYS A 95 10.50 0.95 -12.87
C LYS A 95 11.70 0.09 -12.48
N LEU A 96 11.69 -0.40 -11.25
CA LEU A 96 12.79 -1.13 -10.64
C LEU A 96 12.44 -2.61 -10.53
N ALA A 97 13.28 -3.49 -11.08
CA ALA A 97 13.16 -4.92 -10.84
C ALA A 97 13.55 -5.23 -9.38
N MET A 98 12.60 -5.75 -8.59
CA MET A 98 12.80 -5.98 -7.15
C MET A 98 13.16 -7.44 -6.85
N GLY A 99 12.67 -8.40 -7.64
CA GLY A 99 13.04 -9.82 -7.53
C GLY A 99 11.93 -10.78 -7.96
N LEU A 100 12.07 -12.04 -7.58
CA LEU A 100 11.07 -13.09 -7.75
C LEU A 100 10.47 -13.45 -6.37
N SER A 101 9.16 -13.64 -6.33
CA SER A 101 8.40 -13.98 -5.12
C SER A 101 7.68 -15.32 -5.25
N HIS A 102 7.57 -16.05 -4.15
CA HIS A 102 6.67 -17.20 -4.02
C HIS A 102 5.19 -16.79 -3.87
N TRP A 103 4.94 -15.50 -3.63
CA TRP A 103 3.60 -14.96 -3.42
C TRP A 103 3.04 -14.32 -4.69
N THR A 104 1.74 -14.52 -4.90
CA THR A 104 0.96 -13.92 -5.99
C THR A 104 0.41 -12.55 -5.59
N GLY A 105 0.02 -11.75 -6.59
CA GLY A 105 -0.69 -10.48 -6.37
C GLY A 105 -1.99 -10.64 -5.57
N GLN A 106 -2.73 -11.74 -5.76
CA GLN A 106 -3.94 -12.02 -4.98
C GLN A 106 -3.65 -12.30 -3.50
N GLN A 107 -2.52 -12.96 -3.19
CA GLN A 107 -2.10 -13.17 -1.80
C GLN A 107 -1.62 -11.85 -1.17
N LEU A 108 -0.90 -11.02 -1.93
CA LEU A 108 -0.54 -9.66 -1.50
C LEU A 108 -1.78 -8.85 -1.13
N PHE A 109 -2.78 -8.79 -2.01
CA PHE A 109 -4.03 -8.08 -1.75
C PHE A 109 -4.69 -8.58 -0.47
N ARG A 110 -4.83 -9.90 -0.31
CA ARG A 110 -5.44 -10.51 0.89
C ARG A 110 -4.67 -10.23 2.17
N ALA A 111 -3.34 -10.24 2.11
CA ALA A 111 -2.49 -9.97 3.26
C ALA A 111 -2.59 -8.50 3.72
N LEU A 112 -2.81 -7.56 2.81
CA LEU A 112 -2.75 -6.12 3.11
C LEU A 112 -4.12 -5.42 3.23
N GLN A 113 -5.21 -5.98 2.69
CA GLN A 113 -6.52 -5.31 2.62
C GLN A 113 -7.03 -4.85 3.99
N GLU A 114 -6.80 -5.63 5.04
CA GLU A 114 -7.23 -5.30 6.41
C GLU A 114 -6.42 -4.14 7.01
N HIS A 115 -5.17 -3.99 6.59
CA HIS A 115 -4.29 -2.92 7.02
C HIS A 115 -4.47 -1.65 6.21
N PHE A 116 -4.96 -1.73 4.96
CA PHE A 116 -5.07 -0.63 4.00
C PHE A 116 -6.51 -0.46 3.49
N ARG A 117 -7.42 -0.17 4.43
CA ARG A 117 -8.86 -0.02 4.18
C ARG A 117 -9.22 1.30 3.48
N PRO A 118 -10.34 1.34 2.73
CA PRO A 118 -10.91 2.58 2.22
C PRO A 118 -11.14 3.62 3.34
N GLY A 119 -10.99 4.91 3.02
CA GLY A 119 -11.16 6.02 3.96
C GLY A 119 -10.03 6.19 4.97
N THR A 120 -8.98 5.36 4.91
CA THR A 120 -7.84 5.45 5.85
C THR A 120 -6.60 6.09 5.25
N TYR A 121 -6.65 6.60 4.01
CA TYR A 121 -5.49 7.23 3.38
C TYR A 121 -5.13 8.55 4.06
N ASP A 122 -3.84 8.75 4.30
CA ASP A 122 -3.25 9.97 4.86
C ASP A 122 -1.95 10.27 4.11
N LEU A 123 -1.81 11.51 3.62
CA LEU A 123 -0.69 11.91 2.77
C LEU A 123 0.69 11.72 3.42
N ILE A 124 0.79 11.71 4.75
CA ILE A 124 2.07 11.66 5.48
C ILE A 124 2.23 10.34 6.24
N ARG A 125 1.17 9.86 6.89
CA ARG A 125 1.23 8.70 7.80
C ARG A 125 0.98 7.38 7.08
N LYS A 126 0.01 7.35 6.16
CA LYS A 126 -0.50 6.11 5.56
C LYS A 126 -0.89 6.36 4.11
N ASN A 127 0.07 6.23 3.22
CA ASN A 127 -0.07 6.50 1.80
C ASN A 127 0.44 5.34 0.93
N CYS A 128 0.49 5.56 -0.38
CA CYS A 128 1.02 4.61 -1.35
C CYS A 128 2.45 4.13 -1.01
N ASN A 129 3.31 4.96 -0.43
CA ASN A 129 4.69 4.61 -0.08
C ASN A 129 4.73 3.67 1.13
N SER A 130 3.92 3.92 2.16
CA SER A 130 3.77 2.97 3.28
C SER A 130 3.20 1.62 2.83
N PHE A 131 2.25 1.63 1.88
CA PHE A 131 1.73 0.42 1.26
C PHE A 131 2.82 -0.35 0.50
N SER A 132 3.56 0.33 -0.38
CA SER A 132 4.63 -0.28 -1.18
C SER A 132 5.73 -0.87 -0.29
N ASP A 133 6.05 -0.24 0.84
CA ASP A 133 7.00 -0.79 1.82
C ASP A 133 6.50 -2.11 2.44
N CYS A 134 5.26 -2.13 2.94
CA CYS A 134 4.66 -3.36 3.45
C CYS A 134 4.53 -4.46 2.38
N ALA A 135 4.19 -4.08 1.15
CA ALA A 135 4.05 -5.00 0.01
C ALA A 135 5.39 -5.63 -0.39
N LEU A 136 6.45 -4.84 -0.50
CA LEU A 136 7.80 -5.34 -0.78
C LEU A 136 8.31 -6.24 0.35
N HIS A 137 7.96 -5.93 1.60
CA HIS A 137 8.33 -6.78 2.74
C HIS A 137 7.62 -8.12 2.67
N PHE A 138 6.31 -8.13 2.43
CA PHE A 138 5.53 -9.36 2.28
C PHE A 138 6.05 -10.24 1.14
N LEU A 139 6.27 -9.65 -0.04
CA LEU A 139 6.64 -10.39 -1.24
C LEU A 139 8.09 -10.87 -1.23
N LEU A 140 9.02 -10.04 -0.74
CA LEU A 140 10.46 -10.22 -0.98
C LEU A 140 11.33 -10.05 0.28
N ARG A 141 10.74 -9.76 1.44
CA ARG A 141 11.47 -9.36 2.67
C ARG A 141 12.39 -8.14 2.44
N LYS A 142 12.00 -7.26 1.52
CA LYS A 142 12.71 -6.02 1.19
C LYS A 142 11.92 -4.81 1.65
N ARG A 143 12.62 -3.73 1.98
CA ARG A 143 12.03 -2.44 2.32
C ARG A 143 11.99 -1.52 1.11
N LEU A 144 11.07 -0.55 1.12
CA LEU A 144 11.05 0.52 0.12
C LEU A 144 12.35 1.34 0.20
N PRO A 145 13.02 1.63 -0.92
CA PRO A 145 14.18 2.52 -0.92
C PRO A 145 13.84 3.89 -0.32
N SER A 146 14.65 4.32 0.65
CA SER A 146 14.36 5.50 1.49
C SER A 146 14.18 6.80 0.73
N LYS A 147 14.72 6.92 -0.49
CA LYS A 147 14.53 8.09 -1.37
C LYS A 147 13.04 8.36 -1.68
N TYR A 148 12.21 7.32 -1.70
CA TYR A 148 10.79 7.44 -2.01
C TYR A 148 9.92 7.78 -0.79
N SER A 149 10.38 7.46 0.43
CA SER A 149 9.67 7.73 1.69
C SER A 149 10.23 8.93 2.47
N ALA A 150 11.14 9.69 1.86
CA ALA A 150 11.89 10.75 2.53
C ALA A 150 10.99 11.91 2.97
N MET A 151 10.02 12.29 2.13
CA MET A 151 9.10 13.38 2.41
C MET A 151 8.16 13.05 3.58
N GLU A 152 7.63 11.83 3.61
CA GLU A 152 6.79 11.32 4.70
C GLU A 152 7.57 11.24 5.99
N SER A 153 8.78 10.68 5.94
CA SER A 153 9.64 10.54 7.11
C SER A 153 9.94 11.90 7.74
N MET A 154 10.11 12.94 6.92
CA MET A 154 10.27 14.31 7.40
C MET A 154 8.95 14.88 7.96
N GLY A 155 7.84 14.71 7.24
CA GLY A 155 6.51 15.13 7.69
C GLY A 155 6.13 14.54 9.05
N GLN A 156 6.41 13.26 9.29
CA GLN A 156 6.14 12.61 10.58
C GLN A 156 6.99 13.14 11.75
N ARG A 157 8.14 13.76 11.47
CA ARG A 157 9.05 14.35 12.47
C ARG A 157 8.82 15.85 12.66
N THR A 158 7.87 16.41 11.94
CA THR A 158 7.59 17.85 11.87
C THR A 158 6.30 18.18 12.61
N SER A 159 6.17 19.41 13.13
CA SER A 159 4.92 19.86 13.75
C SER A 159 3.81 20.04 12.71
N LEU A 160 2.55 19.83 13.11
CA LEU A 160 1.40 20.04 12.23
C LEU A 160 1.33 21.48 11.71
N ASP A 161 1.67 22.46 12.55
CA ASP A 161 1.67 23.88 12.15
C ASP A 161 2.64 24.14 10.99
N LEU A 162 3.82 23.51 11.01
CA LEU A 162 4.80 23.67 9.93
C LEU A 162 4.32 22.97 8.65
N ILE A 163 3.68 21.80 8.77
CA ILE A 163 3.07 21.11 7.62
C ILE A 163 1.95 21.96 7.02
N HIS A 164 1.07 22.54 7.84
CA HIS A 164 0.04 23.44 7.37
C HIS A 164 0.64 24.67 6.69
N HIS A 165 1.73 25.23 7.21
CA HIS A 165 2.43 26.33 6.58
C HIS A 165 2.95 25.94 5.18
N PHE A 166 3.66 24.82 5.05
CA PHE A 166 4.21 24.38 3.77
C PHE A 166 3.16 23.92 2.76
N THR A 167 2.02 23.41 3.24
CA THR A 167 0.91 22.97 2.38
C THR A 167 -0.12 24.07 2.17
N ASN A 168 0.12 25.28 2.67
CA ASN A 168 -0.84 26.39 2.65
C ASN A 168 -2.23 25.98 3.19
N GLY A 169 -2.24 25.15 4.23
CA GLY A 169 -3.45 24.60 4.86
C GLY A 169 -4.12 23.44 4.12
N ALA A 170 -3.59 23.00 2.98
CA ALA A 170 -4.22 21.98 2.14
C ALA A 170 -4.17 20.56 2.75
N TYR A 171 -3.18 20.27 3.58
CA TYR A 171 -3.10 19.00 4.30
C TYR A 171 -4.03 19.01 5.53
N GLN A 172 -4.84 17.96 5.66
CA GLN A 172 -5.61 17.67 6.86
C GLN A 172 -5.31 16.23 7.28
N PRO A 173 -4.81 15.99 8.50
CA PRO A 173 -4.58 14.63 8.98
C PRO A 173 -5.86 13.80 8.97
N ASN A 174 -5.76 12.58 8.47
CA ASN A 174 -6.86 11.62 8.58
C ASN A 174 -6.79 10.91 9.93
N GLN A 175 -7.79 11.15 10.79
CA GLN A 175 -7.85 10.54 12.12
C GLN A 175 -7.95 9.00 12.06
N ALA A 176 -8.52 8.44 10.98
CA ALA A 176 -8.56 7.00 10.78
C ALA A 176 -7.16 6.38 10.55
N ALA A 177 -6.16 7.20 10.20
CA ALA A 177 -4.76 6.79 10.04
C ALA A 177 -3.89 7.12 11.26
N ALA A 178 -4.43 7.73 12.32
CA ALA A 178 -3.64 8.27 13.43
C ALA A 178 -2.75 7.22 14.12
N ASN A 179 -3.25 5.99 14.24
CA ASN A 179 -2.58 4.86 14.89
C ASN A 179 -1.85 3.93 13.91
N PHE A 180 -1.77 4.31 12.63
CA PHE A 180 -1.09 3.48 11.64
C PHE A 180 0.43 3.53 11.85
N SER A 181 1.07 2.36 11.71
CA SER A 181 2.52 2.20 11.77
C SER A 181 2.94 1.14 10.77
N THR A 182 3.78 1.51 9.80
CA THR A 182 4.35 0.59 8.82
C THR A 182 5.09 -0.57 9.49
N GLU A 183 5.84 -0.29 10.56
CA GLU A 183 6.59 -1.32 11.30
C GLU A 183 5.66 -2.33 11.99
N THR A 184 4.54 -1.86 12.54
CA THR A 184 3.56 -2.75 13.18
C THR A 184 2.92 -3.67 12.15
N VAL A 185 2.59 -3.15 10.95
CA VAL A 185 2.07 -3.98 9.85
C VAL A 185 3.11 -5.00 9.41
N ILE A 186 4.36 -4.59 9.21
CA ILE A 186 5.47 -5.49 8.85
C ILE A 186 5.62 -6.65 9.86
N GLN A 187 5.60 -6.36 11.16
CA GLN A 187 5.65 -7.37 12.21
C GLN A 187 4.44 -8.32 12.20
N GLN A 188 3.26 -7.83 11.81
CA GLN A 188 2.07 -8.67 11.65
C GLN A 188 2.20 -9.58 10.42
N LEU A 189 2.75 -9.07 9.33
CA LEU A 189 3.01 -9.85 8.10
C LEU A 189 4.03 -10.98 8.32
N ASP A 190 5.02 -10.78 9.19
CA ASP A 190 5.99 -11.83 9.57
C ASP A 190 5.34 -13.04 10.26
N ARG A 191 4.14 -12.85 10.83
CA ARG A 191 3.41 -13.89 11.55
C ARG A 191 2.35 -14.59 10.70
N LEU A 192 2.18 -14.19 9.43
CA LEU A 192 1.19 -14.80 8.54
C LEU A 192 1.65 -16.19 8.10
N ASP A 193 0.81 -17.20 8.35
CA ASP A 193 1.00 -18.55 7.82
C ASP A 193 0.56 -18.58 6.33
N PRO A 194 1.47 -18.94 5.40
CA PRO A 194 1.17 -19.09 3.97
C PRO A 194 -0.02 -19.98 3.64
N ARG A 195 -0.27 -21.01 4.45
CA ARG A 195 -1.38 -21.95 4.25
C ARG A 195 -2.74 -21.25 4.40
N THR A 196 -2.81 -20.25 5.28
CA THR A 196 -4.01 -19.45 5.51
C THR A 196 -4.37 -18.57 4.31
N LEU A 197 -3.36 -18.06 3.60
CA LEU A 197 -3.56 -17.25 2.40
C LEU A 197 -3.84 -18.11 1.15
N ALA A 198 -3.42 -19.38 1.14
CA ALA A 198 -3.71 -20.31 0.05
C ALA A 198 -5.15 -20.84 0.07
N ALA A 199 -5.75 -21.06 1.25
CA ALA A 199 -7.06 -21.71 1.41
C ALA A 199 -8.28 -20.87 0.90
N GLY A 200 -8.12 -19.56 0.68
CA GLY A 200 -9.21 -18.68 0.21
C GLY A 200 -9.51 -18.74 -1.29
N CYS A 201 -9.29 -19.88 -1.96
CA CYS A 201 -9.61 -20.08 -3.37
C CYS A 201 -11.12 -20.30 -3.58
N THR A 202 -11.91 -19.27 -3.33
CA THR A 202 -13.23 -19.14 -3.98
C THR A 202 -13.19 -17.89 -4.84
N ALA A 203 -13.53 -18.06 -6.11
CA ALA A 203 -13.65 -17.01 -7.11
C ALA A 203 -14.70 -15.97 -6.69
N GLY A 204 -14.33 -15.08 -5.76
CA GLY A 204 -15.03 -13.85 -5.49
C GLY A 204 -14.56 -12.85 -6.52
N THR A 205 -15.42 -12.58 -7.51
CA THR A 205 -15.24 -11.49 -8.46
C THR A 205 -14.79 -10.23 -7.74
N GLY A 206 -13.58 -9.76 -8.04
CA GLY A 206 -13.10 -8.45 -7.62
C GLY A 206 -14.05 -7.37 -8.14
N LYS A 207 -15.01 -6.98 -7.32
CA LYS A 207 -15.99 -5.94 -7.61
C LYS A 207 -16.12 -5.18 -6.31
N ASN A 208 -15.44 -4.04 -6.20
CA ASN A 208 -15.74 -2.91 -5.29
C ASN A 208 -14.65 -1.83 -5.34
N ALA A 209 -13.53 -2.07 -6.03
CA ALA A 209 -12.49 -1.06 -6.24
C ALA A 209 -12.85 -0.15 -7.44
N LEU A 210 -12.98 1.16 -7.21
CA LEU A 210 -13.11 2.20 -8.25
C LEU A 210 -11.96 2.19 -9.27
N ARG A 211 -12.14 1.69 -10.49
CA ARG A 211 -11.09 1.70 -11.52
C ARG A 211 -11.26 2.83 -12.52
N ILE A 212 -10.20 3.26 -13.19
CA ILE A 212 -10.32 4.13 -14.37
C ILE A 212 -11.11 3.38 -15.45
N GLY A 213 -12.06 4.06 -16.07
CA GLY A 213 -13.10 3.50 -16.94
C GLY A 213 -14.26 2.85 -16.18
N ALA A 214 -14.23 2.75 -14.85
CA ALA A 214 -15.39 2.27 -14.10
C ALA A 214 -16.53 3.28 -14.23
N PRO A 215 -17.74 2.80 -14.51
CA PRO A 215 -18.90 3.63 -14.33
C PRO A 215 -19.19 3.79 -12.84
N VAL A 216 -19.53 5.00 -12.44
CA VAL A 216 -19.71 5.40 -11.06
C VAL A 216 -20.89 6.35 -10.89
N ALA A 217 -21.43 6.44 -9.68
CA ALA A 217 -22.38 7.46 -9.27
C ALA A 217 -21.77 8.32 -8.14
N VAL A 218 -22.01 9.63 -8.21
CA VAL A 218 -21.53 10.58 -7.20
C VAL A 218 -22.47 10.60 -6.00
N CYS A 219 -21.93 10.64 -4.79
CA CYS A 219 -22.73 10.71 -3.56
C CYS A 219 -22.05 11.49 -2.44
N GLY A 220 -22.84 11.96 -1.47
CA GLY A 220 -22.33 12.49 -0.20
C GLY A 220 -21.54 13.80 -0.29
N LEU A 221 -21.58 14.53 -1.41
CA LEU A 221 -21.00 15.87 -1.50
C LEU A 221 -21.86 16.87 -0.74
N LYS A 222 -21.27 17.61 0.20
CA LYS A 222 -21.95 18.67 0.98
C LYS A 222 -21.89 20.04 0.31
N ASN A 223 -20.76 20.37 -0.32
CA ASN A 223 -20.55 21.69 -0.94
C ASN A 223 -20.99 21.73 -2.41
N ALA A 224 -21.44 20.60 -2.95
CA ALA A 224 -21.87 20.46 -4.34
C ALA A 224 -22.97 19.40 -4.43
N GLU A 225 -24.01 19.54 -3.61
CA GLU A 225 -25.10 18.56 -3.49
C GLU A 225 -25.81 18.27 -4.81
N HIS A 226 -25.88 19.27 -5.71
CA HIS A 226 -26.46 19.13 -7.05
C HIS A 226 -25.75 18.11 -7.94
N LEU A 227 -24.54 17.68 -7.58
CA LEU A 227 -23.81 16.62 -8.30
C LEU A 227 -24.13 15.22 -7.75
N ASN A 228 -24.71 15.11 -6.55
CA ASN A 228 -25.08 13.80 -5.99
C ASN A 228 -26.16 13.14 -6.84
N GLY A 229 -26.02 11.84 -7.08
CA GLY A 229 -26.89 11.05 -7.96
C GLY A 229 -26.48 11.07 -9.43
N LEU A 230 -25.58 11.97 -9.86
CA LEU A 230 -25.07 11.94 -11.22
C LEU A 230 -24.16 10.74 -11.47
N SER A 231 -24.41 10.03 -12.57
CA SER A 231 -23.55 8.99 -13.10
C SER A 231 -22.34 9.58 -13.83
N GLY A 232 -21.27 8.82 -13.95
CA GLY A 232 -20.08 9.23 -14.69
C GLY A 232 -19.12 8.08 -14.90
N GLY A 233 -18.04 8.35 -15.62
CA GLY A 233 -16.92 7.43 -15.77
C GLY A 233 -15.68 7.98 -15.07
N ILE A 234 -14.99 7.15 -14.29
CA ILE A 234 -13.67 7.51 -13.79
C ILE A 234 -12.72 7.65 -14.98
N VAL A 235 -12.04 8.78 -15.10
CA VAL A 235 -11.09 9.06 -16.17
C VAL A 235 -9.65 9.12 -15.68
N GLY A 236 -9.44 9.33 -14.37
CA GLY A 236 -8.11 9.42 -13.80
C GLY A 236 -8.11 9.31 -12.28
N TYR A 237 -6.92 9.16 -11.72
CA TYR A 237 -6.67 9.34 -10.30
C TYR A 237 -5.52 10.34 -10.14
N ASN A 238 -5.76 11.37 -9.36
CA ASN A 238 -4.77 12.36 -8.99
C ASN A 238 -4.16 11.96 -7.65
N SER A 239 -2.97 11.36 -7.70
CA SER A 239 -2.23 10.91 -6.52
C SER A 239 -1.72 12.06 -5.64
N VAL A 240 -1.64 13.29 -6.17
CA VAL A 240 -1.19 14.47 -5.42
C VAL A 240 -2.23 14.90 -4.38
N ASN A 241 -3.50 14.97 -4.80
CA ASN A 241 -4.59 15.39 -3.91
C ASN A 241 -5.49 14.23 -3.44
N GLY A 242 -5.18 13.00 -3.87
CA GLY A 242 -5.92 11.79 -3.52
C GLY A 242 -7.32 11.72 -4.13
N ARG A 243 -7.59 12.45 -5.21
CA ARG A 243 -8.94 12.54 -5.80
C ARG A 243 -9.03 11.76 -7.11
N TRP A 244 -10.17 11.14 -7.31
CA TRP A 244 -10.58 10.53 -8.56
C TRP A 244 -11.15 11.59 -9.49
N GLU A 245 -10.63 11.64 -10.70
CA GLU A 245 -11.24 12.45 -11.75
C GLU A 245 -12.34 11.65 -12.41
N ALA A 246 -13.58 12.12 -12.30
CA ALA A 246 -14.74 11.52 -12.92
C ALA A 246 -15.33 12.48 -13.95
N LYS A 247 -15.55 11.98 -15.17
CA LYS A 247 -16.33 12.68 -16.20
C LYS A 247 -17.80 12.30 -15.99
N LEU A 248 -18.58 13.25 -15.51
CA LEU A 248 -19.98 13.10 -15.16
C LEU A 248 -20.87 13.19 -16.40
N SER A 249 -22.08 12.63 -16.31
CA SER A 249 -23.07 12.59 -17.38
C SER A 249 -23.56 13.98 -17.81
N ASN A 250 -23.44 14.98 -16.94
CA ASN A 250 -23.73 16.38 -17.26
C ASN A 250 -22.62 17.06 -18.10
N GLY A 251 -21.53 16.34 -18.41
CA GLY A 251 -20.39 16.84 -19.19
C GLY A 251 -19.23 17.38 -18.34
N ASP A 252 -19.41 17.58 -17.03
CA ASP A 252 -18.36 18.07 -16.14
C ASP A 252 -17.29 17.01 -15.86
N THR A 253 -16.04 17.44 -15.70
CA THR A 253 -15.00 16.64 -15.06
C THR A 253 -14.78 17.17 -13.64
N LYS A 254 -14.90 16.31 -12.62
CA LYS A 254 -14.72 16.68 -11.21
C LYS A 254 -13.70 15.79 -10.52
N ALA A 255 -12.91 16.40 -9.63
CA ALA A 255 -11.99 15.70 -8.74
C ALA A 255 -12.69 15.37 -7.41
N LEU A 256 -13.10 14.11 -7.27
CA LEU A 256 -13.96 13.60 -6.19
C LEU A 256 -13.16 12.66 -5.27
N ARG A 257 -13.49 12.65 -3.98
CA ARG A 257 -12.91 11.64 -3.07
C ARG A 257 -13.51 10.27 -3.36
N ALA A 258 -12.79 9.22 -2.99
CA ALA A 258 -13.27 7.84 -3.03
C ALA A 258 -14.65 7.68 -2.40
N GLU A 259 -14.78 8.31 -1.24
CA GLU A 259 -15.96 8.29 -0.39
C GLU A 259 -17.19 8.93 -1.09
N ASN A 260 -16.97 9.75 -2.12
CA ASN A 260 -18.02 10.36 -2.91
C ASN A 260 -18.38 9.61 -4.19
N LEU A 261 -17.88 8.38 -4.37
CA LEU A 261 -18.04 7.60 -5.59
C LEU A 261 -18.49 6.18 -5.28
N ARG A 262 -19.49 5.70 -6.01
CA ARG A 262 -20.01 4.32 -5.91
C ARG A 262 -20.00 3.66 -7.29
N PRO A 263 -19.80 2.35 -7.41
CA PRO A 263 -20.02 1.64 -8.67
C PRO A 263 -21.41 1.94 -9.24
N GLU A 264 -21.48 2.16 -10.55
CA GLU A 264 -22.76 2.34 -11.23
C GLU A 264 -23.64 1.10 -11.08
N GLY A 265 -24.92 1.31 -10.75
CA GLY A 265 -25.88 0.26 -10.41
C GLY A 265 -26.05 0.03 -8.91
N GLU A 266 -25.15 0.54 -8.07
CA GLU A 266 -25.40 0.66 -6.64
C GLU A 266 -26.39 1.81 -6.40
N ARG A 267 -27.47 1.52 -5.66
CA ARG A 267 -28.51 2.52 -5.37
C ARG A 267 -27.91 3.60 -4.46
N VAL A 268 -27.74 4.80 -5.00
CA VAL A 268 -27.37 5.98 -4.21
C VAL A 268 -28.64 6.53 -3.56
N TYR A 269 -28.70 6.45 -2.24
CA TYR A 269 -29.76 7.09 -1.47
C TYR A 269 -29.37 8.53 -1.14
N LEU A 270 -30.28 9.45 -1.38
CA LEU A 270 -30.13 10.86 -1.05
C LEU A 270 -30.73 11.16 0.33
N PRO A 271 -30.23 12.18 1.05
CA PRO A 271 -30.92 12.72 2.21
C PRO A 271 -32.39 13.04 1.88
N GLY A 272 -33.32 12.51 2.67
CA GLY A 272 -34.77 12.58 2.46
C GLY A 272 -35.40 11.35 1.81
N ASP A 273 -34.61 10.41 1.27
CA ASP A 273 -35.14 9.19 0.67
C ASP A 273 -35.76 8.27 1.73
N GLN A 274 -36.96 7.75 1.45
CA GLN A 274 -37.62 6.75 2.29
C GLN A 274 -37.12 5.35 1.95
N CYS A 275 -36.49 4.69 2.92
CA CYS A 275 -35.84 3.39 2.74
C CYS A 275 -36.40 2.36 3.70
N ARG A 276 -36.60 1.12 3.22
CA ARG A 276 -36.93 -0.01 4.10
C ARG A 276 -35.66 -0.75 4.48
N ILE A 277 -35.41 -0.84 5.78
CA ILE A 277 -34.28 -1.58 6.34
C ILE A 277 -34.51 -3.06 6.10
N HIS A 278 -33.51 -3.77 5.59
CA HIS A 278 -33.57 -5.22 5.42
C HIS A 278 -32.19 -5.86 5.57
N SER A 279 -32.19 -7.19 5.75
CA SER A 279 -30.98 -8.04 5.74
C SER A 279 -29.92 -7.74 6.82
N LEU A 280 -30.23 -6.98 7.87
CA LEU A 280 -29.32 -6.83 9.01
C LEU A 280 -29.20 -8.15 9.78
N GLN A 281 -27.97 -8.55 10.10
CA GLN A 281 -27.64 -9.85 10.71
C GLN A 281 -27.31 -9.78 12.20
N SER A 282 -26.98 -8.61 12.73
CA SER A 282 -26.74 -8.43 14.17
C SER A 282 -28.05 -8.56 14.95
N ASP A 283 -28.00 -9.00 16.20
CA ASP A 283 -29.22 -9.20 16.99
C ASP A 283 -29.96 -7.88 17.25
N ALA A 284 -29.22 -6.78 17.42
CA ALA A 284 -29.78 -5.42 17.48
C ALA A 284 -30.29 -4.91 16.11
N GLY A 285 -29.75 -5.42 14.99
CA GLY A 285 -30.16 -5.02 13.65
C GLY A 285 -31.37 -5.80 13.13
N LYS A 286 -31.50 -7.08 13.46
CA LYS A 286 -32.62 -7.94 13.03
C LYS A 286 -33.98 -7.35 13.37
N ILE A 287 -34.11 -6.70 14.53
CA ILE A 287 -35.36 -6.04 14.97
C ILE A 287 -35.75 -4.80 14.13
N LEU A 288 -34.80 -4.27 13.34
CA LEU A 288 -35.01 -3.13 12.45
C LEU A 288 -35.39 -3.57 11.04
N ASN A 289 -35.15 -4.83 10.67
CA ASN A 289 -35.54 -5.36 9.36
C ASN A 289 -37.07 -5.24 9.18
N GLY A 290 -37.49 -4.74 8.01
CA GLY A 290 -38.89 -4.47 7.68
C GLY A 290 -39.37 -3.07 8.05
N ARG A 291 -38.65 -2.33 8.90
CA ARG A 291 -38.99 -0.94 9.23
C ARG A 291 -38.63 0.01 8.09
N VAL A 292 -39.41 1.08 7.95
CA VAL A 292 -39.12 2.19 7.03
C VAL A 292 -38.46 3.31 7.82
N GLY A 293 -37.41 3.89 7.27
CA GLY A 293 -36.71 5.04 7.82
C GLY A 293 -36.35 6.03 6.72
N GLU A 294 -36.15 7.28 7.10
CA GLU A 294 -35.67 8.33 6.21
C GLU A 294 -34.15 8.37 6.24
N VAL A 295 -33.54 8.45 5.06
CA VAL A 295 -32.09 8.63 4.94
C VAL A 295 -31.78 10.06 5.36
N ASN A 296 -31.16 10.21 6.53
CA ASN A 296 -30.84 11.53 7.06
C ASN A 296 -29.53 12.06 6.48
N ARG A 297 -28.48 11.23 6.48
CA ARG A 297 -27.18 11.56 5.91
C ARG A 297 -26.38 10.30 5.62
N TYR A 298 -25.44 10.42 4.69
CA TYR A 298 -24.44 9.38 4.47
C TYR A 298 -23.41 9.39 5.62
N ILE A 299 -23.12 8.22 6.18
CA ILE A 299 -22.04 8.01 7.13
C ILE A 299 -21.09 7.00 6.48
N HIS A 300 -19.84 7.39 6.23
CA HIS A 300 -18.79 6.40 5.97
C HIS A 300 -18.44 5.79 7.30
N ASP A 301 -18.55 4.46 7.41
CA ASP A 301 -18.25 3.74 8.63
C ASP A 301 -16.77 3.95 8.98
N VAL A 302 -16.53 4.82 9.95
CA VAL A 302 -15.28 4.91 10.71
C VAL A 302 -15.60 4.28 12.05
N SER A 303 -15.54 2.95 12.08
CA SER A 303 -15.66 2.16 13.30
C SER A 303 -14.52 1.16 13.39
#